data_AF-A0A8H4FE29-F1
#
_entry.id   AF-A0A8H4FE29-F1
#
_cell.length_a   1.000
_cell.length_b   1.000
_cell.length_c   1.000
_cell.angle_alpha   90.00
_cell.angle_beta   90.00
_cell.angle_gamma   90.00
#
_symmetry.space_group_name_H-M   'P 1'
#
loop_
_entity.id
_entity.type
_entity.pdbx_description
1 polymer ?
#
loop_
_entity_poly.entity_id
_entity_poly.type
_entity_poly.pdbx_seq_one_letter_code
_entity_poly.pdbx_strand_id
1 'polypeptide(L)' 'MDTASVLDSRARDKAARIGQACLRCQSKKIKCDGKQPSCTPCTNRSHDCQYQQVQRRRGPGRRYVAALLRNLIFAYLK' A
#
# COMPACT_ATOMS: atom_id res chain seq x y z
N MET A 1 -10.43 15.29 38.68
CA MET A 1 -9.33 14.54 38.02
C MET A 1 -9.92 13.95 36.75
N ASP A 2 -9.66 14.65 35.65
CA ASP A 2 -10.67 14.99 34.65
C ASP A 2 -10.88 13.92 33.57
N THR A 3 -12.16 13.64 33.29
CA THR A 3 -12.70 12.66 32.33
C THR A 3 -12.44 13.02 30.86
N ALA A 4 -11.57 14.00 30.58
CA ALA A 4 -11.25 14.51 29.25
C ALA A 4 -10.27 13.62 28.45
N SER A 5 -9.61 12.64 29.08
CA SER A 5 -8.56 11.83 28.44
C SER A 5 -9.05 10.54 27.74
N VAL A 6 -10.30 10.12 27.94
CA VAL A 6 -10.79 8.81 27.45
C VAL A 6 -11.29 8.87 25.99
N LEU A 7 -11.60 10.06 25.48
CA LEU A 7 -12.17 10.23 24.13
C LEU A 7 -11.11 10.16 23.00
N ASP A 8 -9.81 10.24 23.33
CA ASP A 8 -8.70 10.19 22.37
C ASP A 8 -8.21 8.75 22.10
N SER A 9 -8.35 7.86 23.07
CA SER A 9 -7.82 6.48 22.99
C SER A 9 -8.51 5.62 21.93
N ARG A 10 -9.82 5.82 21.69
CA ARG A 10 -10.60 5.05 20.70
C ARG A 10 -10.51 5.59 19.26
N ALA A 11 -9.97 6.79 19.08
CA ALA A 11 -9.78 7.39 17.76
C ALA A 11 -8.45 6.97 17.11
N ARG A 12 -7.42 6.66 17.92
CA ARG A 12 -6.08 6.26 17.47
C ARG A 12 -6.00 4.86 16.85
N ASP A 13 -6.96 3.98 17.16
CA ASP A 13 -7.01 2.61 16.61
C ASP A 13 -7.53 2.54 15.17
N LYS A 14 -8.06 3.64 14.64
CA LYS A 14 -8.29 3.80 13.20
C LYS A 14 -7.03 4.35 12.51
N ALA A 15 -5.86 3.80 12.81
CA ALA A 15 -4.68 4.02 11.99
C ALA A 15 -5.02 3.51 10.58
N ALA A 16 -5.31 4.44 9.67
CA ALA A 16 -5.70 4.12 8.31
C ALA A 16 -4.70 3.14 7.70
N ARG A 17 -5.19 2.05 7.09
CA ARG A 17 -4.31 1.11 6.39
C ARG A 17 -3.58 1.88 5.30
N ILE A 18 -2.26 2.02 5.45
CA ILE A 18 -1.44 2.71 4.47
C ILE A 18 -1.34 1.87 3.20
N GLY A 19 -1.40 2.53 2.04
CA GLY A 19 -1.36 1.85 0.74
C GLY A 19 0.02 1.25 0.41
N GLN A 20 1.10 1.84 0.93
CA GLN A 20 2.47 1.37 0.67
C GLN A 20 3.42 1.76 1.81
N ALA A 21 4.26 0.82 2.24
CA ALA A 21 5.38 1.10 3.14
C ALA A 21 6.55 1.74 2.37
N CYS A 22 7.40 2.53 3.03
CA CYS A 22 8.65 2.99 2.42
C CYS A 22 9.59 1.82 2.09
N LEU A 23 10.54 2.04 1.17
CA LEU A 23 11.48 1.02 0.69
C LEU A 23 12.25 0.37 1.83
N ARG A 24 12.75 1.16 2.78
CA ARG A 24 13.52 0.64 3.93
C ARG A 24 12.68 -0.28 4.82
N CYS A 25 11.46 0.14 5.18
CA CYS A 25 10.57 -0.68 6.00
C CYS A 25 10.14 -1.96 5.28
N GLN A 26 9.97 -1.89 3.96
CA GLN A 26 9.67 -3.05 3.13
C GLN A 26 10.83 -4.06 3.13
N SER A 27 12.07 -3.60 2.88
CA SER A 27 13.26 -4.46 2.90
C SER A 27 13.51 -5.07 4.29
N LYS A 28 13.24 -4.32 5.36
CA LYS A 28 13.39 -4.80 6.74
C LYS A 28 12.18 -5.57 7.26
N LYS A 29 11.09 -5.64 6.49
CA LYS A 29 9.83 -6.28 6.88
C LYS A 29 9.30 -5.78 8.25
N ILE A 30 9.41 -4.48 8.49
CA ILE A 30 8.89 -3.83 9.70
C ILE A 30 7.66 -2.97 9.40
N LYS A 31 6.86 -2.68 10.44
CA LYS A 31 5.68 -1.82 10.32
C LYS A 31 6.10 -0.41 9.91
N CYS A 32 5.56 0.06 8.80
CA CYS A 32 5.67 1.45 8.36
C CYS A 32 4.38 2.18 8.75
N ASP A 33 4.52 3.41 9.23
CA ASP A 33 3.42 4.31 9.58
C ASP A 33 3.01 5.24 8.42
N GLY A 34 3.78 5.28 7.34
CA GLY A 34 3.39 5.94 6.09
C GLY A 34 3.48 7.47 6.12
N LYS A 35 4.01 8.06 7.20
CA LYS A 35 4.20 9.52 7.30
C LYS A 35 5.16 10.02 6.22
N GLN A 36 4.91 11.24 5.75
CA GLN A 36 5.75 11.97 4.80
C GLN A 36 6.22 13.28 5.44
N PRO A 37 7.47 13.72 5.21
CA PRO A 37 8.44 13.19 4.23
C PRO A 37 9.17 11.92 4.66
N SER A 38 9.22 11.59 5.96
CA SER A 38 9.89 10.39 6.49
C SER A 38 9.00 9.64 7.48
N CYS A 39 9.07 8.31 7.43
CA CYS A 39 8.36 7.40 8.33
C CYS A 39 8.92 7.48 9.76
N THR A 40 8.11 7.29 10.81
CA THR A 40 8.59 7.35 12.22
C THR A 40 9.78 6.40 12.48
N PRO A 41 9.75 5.11 12.05
CA PRO A 41 10.91 4.23 12.16
C PRO A 41 12.17 4.73 11.46
N CYS A 42 12.01 5.45 10.35
CA CYS A 42 13.09 5.96 9.52
C CYS A 42 13.71 7.20 10.16
N THR A 43 12.86 8.13 10.61
CA THR A 43 13.27 9.36 11.32
C THR A 43 14.02 9.03 12.61
N ASN A 44 13.49 8.10 13.42
CA ASN A 44 14.13 7.73 14.69
C ASN A 44 15.52 7.09 14.51
N ARG A 45 15.77 6.47 13.35
CA ARG A 45 17.05 5.81 13.05
C ARG A 45 17.92 6.65 12.12
N SER A 46 17.47 7.86 11.77
CA SER A 46 18.12 8.75 10.80
C SER A 46 18.50 8.02 9.50
N HIS A 47 17.59 7.16 9.02
CA HIS A 47 17.78 6.42 7.78
C HIS A 47 17.07 7.10 6.63
N ASP A 48 17.62 6.89 5.43
CA ASP A 48 17.00 7.36 4.20
C ASP A 48 15.62 6.72 3.99
N CYS A 49 14.59 7.57 3.85
CA CYS A 49 13.20 7.19 3.76
C CYS A 49 12.65 7.50 2.38
N GLN A 50 12.80 6.54 1.47
CA GLN A 50 12.29 6.67 0.12
C GLN A 50 11.02 5.85 -0.09
N TYR A 51 10.02 6.43 -0.73
CA TYR A 51 8.83 5.73 -1.20
C TYR A 51 8.96 5.48 -2.69
N GLN A 52 8.71 4.24 -3.13
CA GLN A 52 8.73 3.93 -4.56
C GLN A 52 7.54 4.58 -5.25
N GLN A 53 7.79 5.37 -6.29
CA GLN A 53 6.74 5.82 -7.21
C GLN A 53 6.38 4.68 -8.16
N VAL A 54 5.58 3.72 -7.68
CA VAL A 54 5.17 2.61 -8.53
C VAL A 54 4.03 3.07 -9.43
N GLN A 55 4.34 3.27 -10.71
CA GLN A 55 3.35 3.28 -11.78
C GLN A 55 2.79 1.84 -11.93
N ARG A 56 1.88 1.44 -11.03
CA ARG A 56 1.19 0.14 -11.14
C ARG A 56 0.24 0.20 -12.33
N ARG A 57 0.75 -0.01 -13.54
CA ARG A 57 -0.07 -0.45 -14.67
C ARG A 57 -0.51 -1.88 -14.31
N ARG A 58 -1.70 -2.02 -13.71
CA ARG A 58 -2.32 -3.35 -13.62
C ARG A 58 -2.38 -3.86 -15.06
N GLY A 59 -1.84 -5.05 -15.31
CA GLY A 59 -1.99 -5.70 -16.62
C GLY A 59 -3.48 -5.77 -17.00
N PRO A 60 -3.79 -5.95 -18.30
CA PRO A 60 -5.17 -5.97 -18.75
C PRO A 60 -6.01 -6.90 -17.86
N GLY A 61 -7.13 -6.38 -17.36
CA GLY A 61 -7.93 -7.08 -16.36
C GLY A 61 -8.34 -8.47 -16.84
N ARG A 62 -8.54 -9.42 -15.92
CA ARG A 62 -8.93 -10.81 -16.22
C ARG A 62 -10.04 -10.93 -17.28
N ARG A 63 -11.00 -10.01 -17.28
CA ARG A 63 -12.11 -9.98 -18.25
C ARG A 63 -11.65 -9.67 -19.68
N TYR A 64 -10.67 -8.77 -19.85
CA TYR A 64 -10.08 -8.46 -21.14
C TYR A 64 -9.33 -9.67 -21.69
N VAL A 65 -8.52 -10.32 -20.85
CA VAL A 65 -7.80 -11.55 -21.23
C VAL A 65 -8.79 -12.67 -21.61
N ALA A 66 -9.86 -12.86 -20.84
CA ALA A 66 -10.88 -13.87 -21.15
C ALA A 66 -11.60 -13.59 -22.49
N ALA A 67 -11.96 -12.34 -22.78
CA ALA A 67 -12.59 -11.98 -24.04
C ALA A 67 -11.64 -12.17 -25.23
N LEU A 68 -10.36 -11.82 -25.07
CA LEU A 68 -9.33 -12.03 -26.08
C LEU A 68 -9.17 -13.53 -26.39
N LEU A 69 -9.01 -14.34 -25.35
CA LEU A 69 -8.88 -15.80 -25.49
C LEU A 69 -10.12 -16.40 -26.15
N ARG A 70 -11.33 -15.99 -25.76
CA ARG A 70 -12.58 -16.45 -26.37
C ARG A 70 -12.62 -16.16 -27.87
N ASN A 71 -12.27 -14.94 -28.28
CA ASN A 71 -12.28 -14.54 -29.69
C ASN A 71 -11.22 -15.29 -30.50
N LEU A 72 -10.02 -15.51 -29.93
CA LEU A 72 -8.96 -16.30 -30.56
C LEU A 72 -9.42 -17.75 -30.76
N ILE A 73 -9.98 -18.39 -29.74
CA ILE A 73 -10.48 -19.77 -29.83
C ILE A 73 -11.49 -19.92 -30.98
N PHE A 74 -12.45 -18.99 -31.10
CA PHE A 74 -13.41 -19.01 -32.20
C PHE A 74 -12.79 -18.78 -33.59
N ALA A 75 -11.69 -18.04 -33.68
CA ALA A 75 -10.99 -17.81 -34.94
C ALA A 75 -10.14 -19.03 -35.38
N TYR A 76 -9.58 -19.79 -34.43
CA TYR A 76 -8.70 -20.94 -34.71
C TYR A 76 -9.45 -22.28 -34.85
N LEU A 77 -10.66 -22.40 -34.30
CA LEU A 77 -11.51 -23.61 -34.44
C LEU A 77 -12.52 -23.51 -35.60
N LYS A 78 -12.27 -22.64 -36.58
CA LYS A 78 -13.09 -22.44 -37.77
C LYS A 78 -12.64 -23.35 -38.90
#